data_AF-A0A497NUA8-F1
#
_entry.id   AF-A0A497NUA8-F1
#
_cell.length_a   1.000
_cell.length_b   1.000
_cell.length_c   1.000
_cell.angle_alpha   90.00
_cell.angle_beta   90.00
_cell.angle_gamma   90.00
#
_symmetry.space_group_name_H-M   'P 1'
#
loop_
_entity.id
_entity.type
_entity.pdbx_description
1 polymer ?
#
loop_
_entity_poly.entity_id
_entity_poly.type
_entity_poly.pdbx_seq_one_letter_code
_entity_poly.pdbx_strand_id
1 'polypeptide(L)'
;MKAKGCVKWPFLTHLLQAVSSDVRGASVVPHTWGMSHYFFVRVTPHPQQFWRAFKLKFSDWRVYAWRHNANLCLVDSTGPWFCSVYDAVGWISDTMGRPGIKGLLLLESMKYLSYQESVRLSDE
;
A
#
# COMPACT_ATOMS: atom_id res chain seq x y z
N MET A 1 -1.41 -9.31 -24.16
CA MET A 1 -1.64 -8.17 -23.25
C MET A 1 -0.41 -8.00 -22.35
N LYS A 2 0.42 -6.97 -22.61
CA LYS A 2 1.56 -6.66 -21.73
C LYS A 2 1.01 -6.12 -20.41
N ALA A 3 1.29 -6.78 -19.29
CA ALA A 3 1.04 -6.20 -17.98
C ALA A 3 1.86 -4.90 -17.90
N LYS A 4 1.19 -3.74 -17.98
CA LYS A 4 1.80 -2.43 -17.69
C LYS A 4 2.47 -2.58 -16.32
N GLY A 5 3.80 -2.47 -16.30
CA GLY A 5 4.62 -2.82 -15.13
C GLY A 5 4.08 -2.14 -13.88
N CYS A 6 3.72 -2.93 -12.87
CA CYS A 6 3.31 -2.40 -11.58
C CYS A 6 4.45 -1.53 -11.06
N VAL A 7 4.23 -0.22 -10.96
CA VAL A 7 5.26 0.74 -10.60
C VAL A 7 5.65 0.48 -9.15
N LYS A 8 6.87 -0.03 -8.95
CA LYS A 8 7.42 -0.29 -7.62
C LYS A 8 7.76 1.03 -6.94
N TRP A 9 7.47 1.11 -5.65
CA TRP A 9 7.83 2.22 -4.78
C TRP A 9 9.07 1.78 -3.98
N PRO A 10 10.30 2.18 -4.37
CA PRO A 10 11.53 1.68 -3.74
C PRO A 10 11.60 1.91 -2.23
N PHE A 11 11.17 3.06 -1.74
CA PHE A 11 11.20 3.39 -0.31
C PHE A 11 10.17 2.58 0.47
N LEU A 12 8.92 2.48 -0.01
CA LEU A 12 7.93 1.54 0.55
C LEU A 12 8.44 0.08 0.51
N THR A 13 9.06 -0.34 -0.58
CA THR A 13 9.62 -1.70 -0.72
C THR A 13 10.68 -1.95 0.35
N HIS A 14 11.63 -1.04 0.51
CA HIS A 14 12.69 -1.13 1.50
C HIS A 14 12.12 -1.14 2.93
N LEU A 15 11.10 -0.33 3.20
CA LEU A 15 10.43 -0.33 4.48
C LEU A 15 9.83 -1.69 4.82
N LEU A 16 9.11 -2.30 3.88
CA LEU A 16 8.46 -3.60 4.09
C LEU A 16 9.48 -4.75 4.15
N GLN A 17 10.67 -4.59 3.60
CA GLN A 17 11.77 -5.55 3.79
C GLN A 17 12.19 -5.73 5.25
N ALA A 18 11.98 -4.72 6.11
CA ALA A 18 12.20 -4.82 7.55
C ALA A 18 11.21 -5.76 8.26
N VAL A 19 10.14 -6.18 7.58
CA VAL A 19 9.18 -7.18 8.05
C VAL A 19 9.50 -8.55 7.47
N SER A 20 9.84 -8.60 6.18
CA SER A 20 10.27 -9.82 5.49
C SER A 20 11.25 -9.47 4.37
N SER A 21 12.46 -10.03 4.42
CA SER A 21 13.50 -9.84 3.40
C SER A 21 13.09 -10.32 2.00
N ASP A 22 12.05 -11.14 1.90
CA ASP A 22 11.59 -11.71 0.63
C ASP A 22 10.79 -10.72 -0.23
N VAL A 23 10.46 -9.54 0.32
CA VAL A 23 9.78 -8.47 -0.42
C VAL A 23 10.69 -7.96 -1.55
N ARG A 24 10.22 -8.10 -2.79
CA ARG A 24 10.92 -7.65 -4.02
C ARG A 24 10.28 -6.42 -4.69
N GLY A 25 9.13 -6.01 -4.18
CA GLY A 25 8.40 -4.86 -4.68
C GLY A 25 7.14 -4.63 -3.89
N ALA A 26 6.91 -3.37 -3.55
CA ALA A 26 5.69 -2.88 -2.96
C ALA A 26 5.21 -1.61 -3.66
N SER A 27 3.91 -1.37 -3.66
CA SER A 27 3.29 -0.15 -4.20
C SER A 27 1.91 0.05 -3.60
N VAL A 28 1.43 1.30 -3.55
CA VAL A 28 0.01 1.56 -3.28
C VAL A 28 -0.72 1.56 -4.63
N VAL A 29 -1.76 0.73 -4.75
CA VAL A 29 -2.49 0.57 -6.02
C VAL A 29 -3.96 0.94 -5.85
N PRO A 30 -4.55 1.67 -6.81
CA PRO A 30 -5.97 1.87 -6.84
C PRO A 30 -6.70 0.59 -7.26
N HIS A 31 -7.88 0.37 -6.71
CA HIS A 31 -8.80 -0.69 -7.08
C HIS A 31 -10.23 -0.17 -7.02
N THR A 32 -11.01 -0.48 -8.05
CA THR A 32 -12.42 -0.11 -8.11
C THR A 32 -13.25 -1.30 -7.63
N TRP A 33 -14.06 -1.10 -6.59
CA TRP A 33 -15.05 -2.07 -6.13
C TRP A 33 -16.44 -1.47 -6.27
N GLY A 34 -17.21 -1.92 -7.26
CA GLY A 34 -18.49 -1.30 -7.61
C GLY A 34 -18.30 0.17 -8.02
N MET A 35 -19.04 1.09 -7.39
CA MET A 35 -18.94 2.54 -7.61
C MET A 35 -17.87 3.21 -6.74
N SER A 36 -17.15 2.45 -5.91
CA SER A 36 -16.19 2.98 -4.95
C SER A 36 -14.74 2.73 -5.39
N HIS A 37 -13.87 3.69 -5.09
CA HIS A 37 -12.43 3.60 -5.33
C HIS A 37 -11.71 3.41 -4.00
N TYR A 38 -10.87 2.38 -3.95
CA TYR A 38 -10.06 2.05 -2.80
C TYR A 38 -8.59 1.94 -3.20
N PHE A 39 -7.73 2.03 -2.20
CA PHE A 39 -6.29 1.88 -2.32
C PHE A 39 -5.83 0.78 -1.37
N PHE A 40 -4.92 -0.06 -1.83
CA PHE A 40 -4.29 -1.06 -0.96
C PHE A 40 -2.79 -1.14 -1.24
N VAL A 41 -2.05 -1.64 -0.26
CA VAL A 41 -0.62 -1.87 -0.40
C VAL A 41 -0.42 -3.23 -1.06
N ARG A 42 0.03 -3.24 -2.30
CA ARG A 42 0.42 -4.47 -3.01
C ARG A 42 1.85 -4.84 -2.63
N VAL A 43 2.09 -6.11 -2.36
CA VAL A 43 3.41 -6.66 -2.06
C VAL A 43 3.70 -7.86 -2.97
N THR A 44 4.94 -8.01 -3.43
CA THR A 44 5.39 -9.11 -4.29
C THR A 44 6.69 -9.72 -3.74
N PRO A 45 6.94 -11.04 -3.94
CA PRO A 45 6.12 -11.99 -4.70
C PRO A 45 4.99 -12.66 -3.90
N HIS A 46 5.07 -12.68 -2.57
CA HIS A 46 4.16 -13.49 -1.73
C HIS A 46 3.29 -12.60 -0.80
N PRO A 47 2.26 -11.91 -1.32
CA PRO A 47 1.48 -10.95 -0.53
C PRO A 47 0.80 -11.58 0.69
N GLN A 48 0.21 -12.77 0.54
CA GLN A 48 -0.52 -13.42 1.63
C GLN A 48 0.39 -13.78 2.82
N GLN A 49 1.56 -14.33 2.52
CA GLN A 49 2.55 -14.71 3.53
C GLN A 49 3.11 -13.46 4.22
N PHE A 50 3.42 -12.43 3.43
CA PHE A 50 3.85 -11.13 3.94
C PHE A 50 2.83 -10.55 4.92
N TRP A 51 1.56 -10.44 4.52
CA TRP A 51 0.54 -9.84 5.38
C TRP A 51 0.25 -10.67 6.62
N ARG A 52 0.37 -12.00 6.54
CA ARG A 52 0.31 -12.85 7.73
C ARG A 52 1.44 -12.52 8.71
N ALA A 53 2.68 -12.43 8.23
CA ALA A 53 3.83 -12.08 9.05
C ALA A 53 3.72 -10.65 9.63
N PHE A 54 3.27 -9.69 8.81
CA PHE A 54 3.05 -8.30 9.22
C PHE A 54 2.03 -8.21 10.36
N LYS A 55 0.88 -8.88 10.22
CA LYS A 55 -0.20 -8.89 11.23
C LYS A 55 0.23 -9.57 12.53
N LEU A 56 1.13 -10.55 12.47
CA LEU A 56 1.71 -11.19 13.65
C LEU A 56 2.73 -10.28 14.34
N LYS A 57 3.55 -9.54 13.57
CA LYS A 57 4.57 -8.62 14.10
C LYS A 57 3.97 -7.38 14.74
N PHE A 58 2.87 -6.86 14.19
CA PHE A 58 2.21 -5.65 14.66
C PHE A 58 0.77 -5.96 15.07
N SER A 59 0.55 -6.42 16.31
CA SER A 59 -0.77 -6.84 16.80
C SER A 59 -1.85 -5.75 16.69
N ASP A 60 -1.45 -4.50 16.84
CA ASP A 60 -2.35 -3.33 16.84
C ASP A 60 -2.68 -2.82 15.43
N TRP A 61 -2.26 -3.53 14.37
CA TRP A 61 -2.47 -3.12 12.98
C TRP A 61 -3.93 -2.80 12.66
N ARG A 62 -4.89 -3.51 13.29
CA ARG A 62 -6.34 -3.25 13.12
C ARG A 62 -6.78 -1.92 13.71
N VAL A 63 -6.26 -1.57 14.89
CA VAL A 63 -6.58 -0.32 15.57
C VAL A 63 -6.11 0.85 14.73
N TYR A 64 -4.88 0.77 14.20
CA TYR A 64 -4.35 1.78 13.29
C TYR A 64 -5.10 1.80 11.96
N ALA A 65 -5.45 0.65 11.39
CA ALA A 65 -6.21 0.61 10.15
C ALA A 65 -7.55 1.34 10.30
N TRP A 66 -8.25 1.12 11.41
CA TRP A 66 -9.51 1.81 11.71
C TRP A 66 -9.33 3.32 11.86
N ARG A 67 -8.28 3.77 12.56
CA ARG A 67 -7.94 5.20 12.70
C ARG A 67 -7.67 5.91 11.37
N HIS A 68 -7.17 5.16 10.38
CA HIS A 68 -6.91 5.64 9.02
C HIS A 68 -8.05 5.26 8.06
N ASN A 69 -9.29 5.15 8.54
CA ASN A 69 -10.48 4.93 7.70
C ASN A 69 -10.41 3.70 6.78
N ALA A 70 -9.73 2.63 7.22
CA ALA A 70 -9.68 1.40 6.45
C ALA A 70 -11.08 0.79 6.32
N ASN A 71 -11.43 0.37 5.10
CA ASN A 71 -12.57 -0.51 4.88
C ASN A 71 -12.18 -1.93 5.30
N LEU A 72 -12.48 -2.27 6.55
CA LEU A 72 -12.14 -3.57 7.13
C LEU A 72 -13.01 -4.72 6.60
N CYS A 73 -14.14 -4.42 5.95
CA CYS A 73 -15.01 -5.42 5.31
C CYS A 73 -14.37 -6.01 4.05
N LEU A 74 -13.39 -5.32 3.46
CA LEU A 74 -12.60 -5.76 2.30
C LEU A 74 -11.26 -6.40 2.71
N VAL A 75 -11.02 -6.58 4.02
CA VAL A 75 -9.79 -7.21 4.50
C VAL A 75 -9.83 -8.69 4.17
N ASP A 76 -9.19 -9.03 3.07
CA ASP A 76 -8.90 -10.40 2.69
C ASP A 76 -7.48 -10.81 3.17
N SER A 77 -6.93 -11.83 2.52
CA SER A 77 -5.55 -12.28 2.69
C SER A 77 -4.48 -11.25 2.27
N THR A 78 -4.86 -10.11 1.69
CA THR A 78 -3.95 -9.15 1.02
C THR A 78 -3.81 -7.79 1.70
N GLY A 79 -4.33 -7.63 2.93
CA GLY A 79 -4.15 -6.42 3.75
C GLY A 79 -5.40 -5.53 3.80
N PRO A 80 -5.38 -4.42 4.57
CA PRO A 80 -6.49 -3.47 4.62
C PRO A 80 -6.54 -2.57 3.38
N TRP A 81 -7.75 -2.09 3.11
CA TRP A 81 -8.11 -1.24 1.98
C TRP A 81 -8.50 0.14 2.50
N PHE A 82 -8.16 1.19 1.76
CA PHE A 82 -8.24 2.58 2.21
C PHE A 82 -8.92 3.47 1.19
N CYS A 83 -9.53 4.57 1.62
CA CYS A 83 -10.17 5.54 0.72
C CYS A 83 -9.14 6.43 -0.01
N SER A 84 -7.91 6.52 0.50
CA SER A 84 -6.87 7.35 -0.10
C SER A 84 -5.47 6.74 0.06
N VAL A 85 -4.54 7.22 -0.77
CA VAL A 85 -3.10 6.94 -0.59
C VAL A 85 -2.60 7.47 0.75
N TYR A 86 -3.09 8.65 1.16
CA TYR A 86 -2.71 9.28 2.43
C TYR A 86 -3.03 8.40 3.63
N ASP A 87 -4.21 7.79 3.63
CA ASP A 87 -4.65 6.86 4.67
C ASP A 87 -3.81 5.58 4.66
N ALA A 88 -3.54 5.02 3.47
CA ALA A 88 -2.73 3.80 3.35
C ALA A 88 -1.30 3.99 3.87
N VAL A 89 -0.63 5.10 3.51
CA VAL A 89 0.73 5.38 3.98
C VAL A 89 0.77 5.83 5.43
N GLY A 90 -0.27 6.55 5.90
CA GLY A 90 -0.46 6.90 7.30
C GLY A 90 -0.59 5.66 8.17
N TRP A 91 -1.40 4.69 7.74
CA TRP A 91 -1.55 3.41 8.42
C TRP A 91 -0.24 2.64 8.52
N ILE A 92 0.53 2.52 7.42
CA ILE A 92 1.83 1.85 7.44
C ILE A 92 2.79 2.54 8.41
N SER A 93 2.88 3.87 8.35
CA SER A 93 3.73 4.68 9.22
C SER A 93 3.44 4.46 10.69
N ASP A 94 2.17 4.53 11.08
CA ASP A 94 1.77 4.41 12.48
C ASP A 94 1.86 2.97 12.98
N THR A 95 1.46 2.00 12.15
CA THR A 95 1.53 0.57 12.51
C THR A 95 2.96 0.10 12.71
N MET A 96 3.91 0.61 11.92
CA MET A 96 5.33 0.29 12.09
C MET A 96 6.01 1.12 13.18
N GLY A 97 5.28 2.00 13.87
CA GLY A 97 5.81 2.86 14.94
C GLY A 97 6.82 3.89 14.44
N ARG A 98 6.69 4.35 13.18
CA ARG A 98 7.68 5.22 12.51
C ARG A 98 7.02 6.45 11.90
N PRO A 99 6.46 7.39 12.70
CA PRO A 99 5.72 8.55 12.19
C PRO A 99 6.50 9.41 11.18
N GLY A 100 7.84 9.46 11.30
CA GLY A 100 8.71 10.21 10.39
C GLY A 100 8.75 9.70 8.94
N ILE A 101 8.27 8.48 8.65
CA ILE A 101 8.30 7.94 7.28
C ILE A 101 7.10 8.37 6.45
N LYS A 102 6.01 8.83 7.09
CA LYS A 102 4.77 9.20 6.38
C LYS A 102 5.04 10.26 5.30
N GLY A 103 5.79 11.30 5.63
CA GLY A 103 6.16 12.35 4.68
C GLY A 103 6.97 11.83 3.50
N LEU A 104 7.90 10.90 3.75
CA LEU A 104 8.72 10.27 2.69
C LEU A 104 7.88 9.36 1.79
N LEU A 105 6.95 8.58 2.34
CA LEU A 105 6.01 7.76 1.56
C LEU A 105 5.06 8.62 0.72
N LEU A 106 4.61 9.77 1.25
CA LEU A 106 3.79 10.73 0.50
C LEU A 106 4.58 11.36 -0.66
N LEU A 107 5.82 11.79 -0.42
CA LEU A 107 6.69 12.32 -1.48
C LEU A 107 6.97 11.27 -2.56
N GLU A 108 7.20 10.03 -2.16
CA GLU A 108 7.32 8.92 -3.09
C GLU A 108 6.03 8.73 -3.91
N SER A 109 4.86 8.80 -3.27
CA SER A 109 3.57 8.67 -3.95
C SER A 109 3.35 9.71 -5.04
N MET A 110 3.77 10.96 -4.83
CA MET A 110 3.61 12.05 -5.80
C MET A 110 4.33 11.77 -7.12
N LYS A 111 5.47 11.07 -7.07
CA LYS A 111 6.23 10.66 -8.27
C LYS A 111 5.47 9.63 -9.11
N TYR A 112 4.57 8.88 -8.49
CA TYR A 112 3.91 7.74 -9.11
C TYR A 112 2.42 7.99 -9.41
N LEU A 113 1.76 8.88 -8.68
CA LEU A 113 0.42 9.37 -9.00
C LEU A 113 0.45 10.26 -10.26
N SER A 114 1.43 11.17 -10.36
CA SER A 114 1.67 11.96 -11.58
C SER A 114 1.96 11.09 -12.82
N TYR A 115 2.60 9.93 -12.62
CA TYR A 115 2.84 8.96 -13.68
C TYR A 115 1.58 8.18 -14.09
N GLN A 116 0.67 7.87 -13.15
CA GLN A 116 -0.59 7.22 -13.50
C GLN A 116 -1.55 8.15 -14.26
N GLU A 117 -1.54 9.45 -13.97
CA GLU A 117 -2.30 10.46 -14.72
C GLU A 117 -1.76 10.65 -16.14
N SER A 118 -0.43 10.71 -16.33
CA SER A 118 0.16 10.85 -17.66
C SER A 118 -0.05 9.62 -18.55
N VAL A 119 -0.05 8.41 -17.97
CA VAL A 119 -0.36 7.17 -18.69
C VAL A 119 -1.83 7.10 -19.10
N ARG A 120 -2.76 7.64 -18.31
CA ARG A 120 -4.18 7.73 -18.69
C ARG A 120 -4.42 8.68 -19.85
N LEU A 121 -3.74 9.83 -19.87
CA LEU A 121 -3.82 10.81 -20.96
C LEU A 121 -3.13 10.37 -22.26
N SER A 122 -2.32 9.30 -22.22
CA SER A 122 -1.63 8.75 -23.39
C SER A 122 -2.40 7.62 -24.07
N ASP A 123 -3.51 7.16 -23.48
CA ASP A 123 -4.39 6.11 -24.01
C ASP A 123 -5.71 6.68 -24.58
N GLU A 124 -5.88 8.02 -24.59
CA GLU A 124 -6.94 8.76 -25.31
C GLU A 124 -6.41 9.35 -26.62
#